data_AF-A0A957P7Y6-F1
#
_entry.id   AF-A0A957P7Y6-F1
#
_cell.length_a   1.000
_cell.length_b   1.000
_cell.length_c   1.000
_cell.angle_alpha   90.00
_cell.angle_beta   90.00
_cell.angle_gamma   90.00
#
_symmetry.space_group_name_H-M   'P 1'
#
loop_
_entity.id
_entity.type
_entity.pdbx_description
1 polymer ?
#
loop_
_entity_poly.entity_id
_entity_poly.type
_entity_poly.pdbx_seq_one_letter_code
_entity_poly.pdbx_strand_id
1 'polypeptide(L)'
;MNVLFNQLSARAPRILRITGLAFIVALVFTGALRHTVNAQSTITYTDTAPSLIFQGPAANLTFPQFDPSVGVLTGVEVSLSGDVSGTLGYENVNGAVNTFNIEYEVDLTVDLPNAATATANGMVAETLPNVPAFDGTLDYGG
;
A
#
# COMPACT_ATOMS: atom_id res chain seq x y z
N MET A 1 40.87 93.13 30.79
CA MET A 1 40.01 93.99 29.95
C MET A 1 39.50 93.13 28.80
N ASN A 2 38.18 92.82 28.80
CA ASN A 2 37.33 92.16 27.78
C ASN A 2 37.79 90.78 27.24
N VAL A 3 37.24 89.64 27.67
CA VAL A 3 35.88 89.06 27.45
C VAL A 3 35.47 89.02 25.99
N LEU A 4 35.54 87.84 25.35
CA LEU A 4 34.58 87.29 24.37
C LEU A 4 35.07 85.92 23.86
N PHE A 5 34.76 84.85 24.60
CA PHE A 5 34.77 83.49 24.06
C PHE A 5 33.41 83.23 23.42
N ASN A 6 33.41 83.22 22.09
CA ASN A 6 32.21 83.12 21.27
C ASN A 6 31.78 81.65 21.11
N GLN A 7 30.51 81.42 21.36
CA GLN A 7 29.79 80.15 21.25
C GLN A 7 29.69 79.73 19.78
N LEU A 8 30.23 78.55 19.42
CA LEU A 8 29.88 77.87 18.17
C LEU A 8 29.46 76.43 18.45
N SER A 9 28.14 76.31 18.56
CA SER A 9 27.32 75.14 18.33
C SER A 9 27.77 74.30 17.13
N ALA A 10 27.94 72.99 17.34
CA ALA A 10 27.70 71.99 16.30
C ALA A 10 27.05 70.75 16.90
N ARG A 11 25.75 70.61 16.60
CA ARG A 11 24.90 69.47 16.94
C ARG A 11 25.30 68.23 16.11
N ALA A 12 25.01 67.07 16.70
CA ALA A 12 25.33 65.70 16.30
C ALA A 12 24.90 65.27 14.88
N PRO A 13 25.31 64.05 14.47
CA PRO A 13 24.30 63.09 14.04
C PRO A 13 24.36 61.76 14.82
N ARG A 14 23.36 61.53 15.68
CA ARG A 14 23.02 60.21 16.24
C ARG A 14 22.04 59.49 15.29
N ILE A 15 22.46 59.16 14.07
CA ILE A 15 21.60 58.46 13.07
C ILE A 15 22.26 57.16 12.60
N LEU A 16 22.76 56.32 13.52
CA LEU A 16 23.38 55.04 13.12
C LEU A 16 23.19 53.90 14.12
N ARG A 17 22.01 53.78 14.75
CA ARG A 17 21.75 52.64 15.65
C ARG A 17 20.37 51.98 15.54
N ILE A 18 19.50 52.40 14.61
CA ILE A 18 18.11 51.87 14.56
C ILE A 18 17.89 50.89 13.39
N THR A 19 18.71 50.89 12.35
CA THR A 19 18.54 49.97 11.21
C THR A 19 19.08 48.55 11.43
N GLY A 20 20.02 48.35 12.36
CA GLY A 20 20.60 47.02 12.63
C GLY A 20 19.73 46.09 13.47
N LEU A 21 18.76 46.62 14.23
CA LEU A 21 17.95 45.81 15.16
C LEU A 21 16.68 45.25 14.51
N ALA A 22 16.11 45.94 13.52
CA ALA A 22 14.90 45.48 12.81
C ALA A 22 15.16 44.25 11.92
N PHE A 23 16.39 44.09 11.39
CA PHE A 23 16.75 42.96 10.53
C PHE A 23 16.97 41.66 11.32
N ILE A 24 17.40 41.75 12.58
CA ILE A 24 17.66 40.59 13.44
C ILE A 24 16.34 39.98 13.96
N VAL A 25 15.32 40.80 14.24
CA VAL A 25 14.01 40.30 14.71
C VAL A 25 13.25 39.56 13.59
N ALA A 26 13.38 39.98 12.33
CA ALA A 26 12.77 39.30 11.19
C ALA A 26 13.43 37.93 10.87
N LEU A 27 14.73 37.78 11.16
CA LEU A 27 15.46 36.51 10.95
C LEU A 27 15.16 35.48 12.07
N VAL A 28 14.84 35.94 13.28
CA VAL A 28 14.51 35.07 14.41
C VAL A 28 13.08 34.51 14.32
N PHE A 29 12.15 35.24 13.68
CA PHE A 29 10.77 34.77 13.51
C PHE A 29 10.57 33.77 12.35
N THR A 30 11.46 33.75 11.35
CA THR A 30 11.39 32.77 10.24
C THR A 30 12.09 31.44 10.57
N GLY A 31 12.97 31.40 11.58
CA GLY A 31 13.67 30.18 12.01
C GLY A 31 12.86 29.25 12.94
N ALA A 32 11.69 29.67 13.42
CA ALA A 32 10.87 28.92 14.38
C ALA A 32 9.78 28.05 13.73
N LEU A 33 9.53 28.19 12.41
CA LEU A 33 8.71 27.24 11.65
C LEU A 33 9.57 26.06 11.20
N ARG A 34 10.22 25.40 12.16
CA ARG A 34 10.70 24.04 11.93
C ARG A 34 9.48 23.15 11.87
N HIS A 35 8.93 22.99 10.66
CA HIS A 35 8.04 21.89 10.36
C HIS A 35 8.77 20.63 10.82
N THR A 36 8.28 20.02 11.89
CA THR A 36 8.67 18.66 12.24
C THR A 36 8.09 17.80 11.13
N VAL A 37 8.89 17.58 10.08
CA VAL A 37 8.59 16.56 9.09
C VAL A 37 8.73 15.25 9.86
N ASN A 38 7.62 14.74 10.38
CA ASN A 38 7.58 13.39 10.91
C ASN A 38 7.78 12.48 9.71
N ALA A 39 9.02 12.03 9.51
CA ALA A 39 9.30 10.98 8.55
C ALA A 39 8.54 9.73 9.03
N GLN A 40 7.45 9.38 8.33
CA GLN A 40 6.74 8.15 8.57
C GLN A 40 7.65 7.00 8.12
N SER A 41 8.06 6.15 9.06
CA SER A 41 8.76 4.91 8.75
C SER A 41 7.74 3.83 8.40
N THR A 42 7.99 3.10 7.32
CA THR A 42 7.23 1.90 6.95
C THR A 42 8.07 0.67 7.31
N ILE A 43 7.46 -0.27 8.02
CA ILE A 43 8.04 -1.59 8.30
C ILE A 43 7.26 -2.61 7.49
N THR A 44 7.95 -3.42 6.69
CA THR A 44 7.34 -4.41 5.81
C THR A 44 7.78 -5.81 6.22
N TYR A 45 6.81 -6.71 6.32
CA TYR A 45 7.02 -8.15 6.51
C TYR A 45 6.35 -8.90 5.38
N THR A 46 6.94 -10.03 4.98
CA THR A 46 6.42 -10.90 3.95
C THR A 46 6.48 -12.33 4.45
N ASP A 47 5.39 -13.07 4.22
CA ASP A 47 5.30 -14.50 4.45
C ASP A 47 4.69 -15.15 3.20
N THR A 48 5.05 -16.40 2.93
CA THR A 48 4.63 -17.14 1.74
C THR A 48 4.20 -18.54 2.15
N ALA A 49 3.00 -18.94 1.73
CA ALA A 49 2.51 -20.30 1.88
C ALA A 49 2.86 -21.15 0.65
N PRO A 50 3.04 -22.47 0.80
CA PRO A 50 3.12 -23.38 -0.35
C PRO A 50 1.79 -23.38 -1.11
N SER A 51 1.83 -23.81 -2.38
CA SER A 51 0.62 -24.01 -3.18
C SER A 51 -0.33 -24.99 -2.49
N LEU A 52 -1.59 -24.57 -2.34
CA LEU A 52 -2.63 -25.37 -1.74
C LEU A 52 -3.31 -26.24 -2.81
N ILE A 53 -3.68 -27.45 -2.42
CA ILE A 53 -4.57 -28.28 -3.24
C ILE A 53 -5.99 -27.73 -3.07
N PHE A 54 -6.79 -27.75 -4.14
CA PHE A 54 -8.19 -27.37 -4.07
C PHE A 54 -8.93 -28.20 -3.00
N GLN A 55 -9.59 -27.52 -2.06
CA GLN A 55 -10.19 -28.11 -0.84
C GLN A 55 -9.20 -28.86 0.08
N GLY A 56 -7.91 -28.57 -0.04
CA GLY A 56 -6.87 -29.03 0.87
C GLY A 56 -6.88 -28.31 2.22
N PRO A 57 -5.96 -28.67 3.14
CA PRO A 57 -5.80 -27.97 4.40
C PRO A 57 -5.38 -26.52 4.17
N ALA A 58 -5.93 -25.60 4.96
CA ALA A 58 -5.51 -24.20 4.95
C ALA A 58 -4.04 -24.06 5.38
N ALA A 59 -3.34 -23.12 4.76
CA ALA A 59 -2.03 -22.66 5.24
C ALA A 59 -2.21 -21.45 6.17
N ASN A 60 -1.34 -21.37 7.17
CA ASN A 60 -1.27 -20.22 8.05
C ASN A 60 -0.14 -19.30 7.59
N LEU A 61 -0.45 -18.02 7.44
CA LEU A 61 0.54 -16.95 7.29
C LEU A 61 0.71 -16.25 8.64
N THR A 62 1.94 -15.92 8.99
CA THR A 62 2.27 -15.31 10.28
C THR A 62 3.07 -14.03 10.10
N PHE A 63 2.71 -13.00 10.87
CA PHE A 63 3.43 -11.74 10.91
C PHE A 63 3.85 -11.46 12.36
N PRO A 64 5.04 -10.89 12.59
CA PRO A 64 5.45 -10.52 13.94
C PRO A 64 4.56 -9.39 14.46
N GLN A 65 4.32 -9.41 15.78
CA GLN A 65 3.64 -8.30 16.44
C GLN A 65 4.51 -7.03 16.34
N PHE A 66 3.86 -5.88 16.14
CA PHE A 66 4.54 -4.59 16.12
C PHE A 66 5.30 -4.34 17.45
N ASP A 67 6.57 -3.99 17.35
CA ASP A 67 7.40 -3.59 18.50
C ASP A 67 7.19 -2.11 18.82
N PRO A 68 6.55 -1.75 19.95
CA PRO A 68 6.31 -0.35 20.31
C PRO A 68 7.59 0.43 20.62
N SER A 69 8.75 -0.23 20.77
CA SER A 69 10.03 0.46 21.00
C SER A 69 10.49 1.27 19.79
N VAL A 70 9.99 0.96 18.59
CA VAL A 70 10.38 1.63 17.33
C VAL A 70 9.48 2.82 16.95
N GLY A 71 8.40 3.06 17.71
CA GLY A 71 7.51 4.19 17.49
C GLY A 71 6.03 3.87 17.75
N VAL A 72 5.15 4.71 17.19
CA VAL A 72 3.69 4.55 17.27
C VAL A 72 3.19 3.96 15.96
N LEU A 73 2.44 2.86 16.03
CA LEU A 73 1.78 2.27 14.87
C LEU A 73 0.63 3.17 14.43
N THR A 74 0.77 3.79 13.26
CA THR A 74 -0.26 4.69 12.69
C THR A 74 -1.24 3.98 11.76
N GLY A 75 -0.86 2.81 11.22
CA GLY A 75 -1.70 2.02 10.33
C GLY A 75 -1.05 0.69 9.98
N VAL A 76 -1.86 -0.23 9.46
CA VAL A 76 -1.44 -1.53 8.95
C VAL A 76 -2.06 -1.70 7.56
N GLU A 77 -1.23 -2.04 6.58
CA GLU A 77 -1.65 -2.44 5.25
C GLU A 77 -1.28 -3.91 5.05
N VAL A 78 -2.24 -4.72 4.62
CA VAL A 78 -2.04 -6.13 4.31
C VAL A 78 -2.36 -6.32 2.84
N SER A 79 -1.42 -6.86 2.09
CA SER A 79 -1.60 -7.24 0.69
C SER A 79 -1.37 -8.74 0.55
N LEU A 80 -2.25 -9.39 -0.20
CA LEU A 80 -2.18 -10.80 -0.53
C LEU A 80 -2.20 -10.96 -2.04
N SER A 81 -1.28 -11.76 -2.56
CA SER A 81 -1.31 -12.25 -3.94
C SER A 81 -1.30 -13.77 -3.93
N GLY A 82 -2.14 -14.38 -4.76
CA GLY A 82 -2.17 -15.81 -4.95
C GLY A 82 -2.61 -16.15 -6.37
N ASP A 83 -2.08 -17.26 -6.88
CA ASP A 83 -2.45 -17.82 -8.18
C ASP A 83 -3.26 -19.11 -7.95
N VAL A 84 -4.34 -19.27 -8.70
CA VAL A 84 -5.10 -20.52 -8.74
C VAL A 84 -4.96 -21.14 -10.12
N SER A 85 -4.58 -22.41 -10.16
CA SER A 85 -4.44 -23.18 -11.39
C SER A 85 -4.95 -24.60 -11.19
N GLY A 86 -5.41 -25.20 -12.28
CA GLY A 86 -5.93 -26.56 -12.29
C GLY A 86 -6.27 -27.00 -13.71
N THR A 87 -6.56 -28.28 -13.85
CA THR A 87 -7.04 -28.85 -15.11
C THR A 87 -8.45 -29.36 -14.89
N LEU A 88 -9.35 -29.03 -15.82
CA LEU A 88 -10.70 -29.58 -15.86
C LEU A 88 -10.78 -30.58 -17.01
N GLY A 89 -11.27 -31.78 -16.72
CA GLY A 89 -11.64 -32.77 -17.72
C GLY A 89 -13.15 -32.70 -17.97
N TYR A 90 -13.56 -32.75 -19.24
CA TYR A 90 -14.96 -32.80 -19.64
C TYR A 90 -15.16 -33.92 -20.67
N GLU A 91 -16.38 -34.47 -20.73
CA GLU A 91 -16.75 -35.57 -21.62
C GLU A 91 -18.16 -35.31 -22.16
N ASN A 92 -18.36 -35.41 -23.46
CA ASN A 92 -19.67 -35.15 -24.05
C ASN A 92 -20.47 -36.45 -24.15
N VAL A 93 -21.27 -36.71 -23.12
CA VAL A 93 -22.15 -37.89 -23.06
C VAL A 93 -23.33 -37.88 -24.05
N ASN A 94 -23.44 -36.87 -24.92
CA ASN A 94 -24.43 -36.86 -25.99
C ASN A 94 -23.98 -37.74 -27.16
N GLY A 95 -24.92 -38.34 -27.87
CA GLY A 95 -24.63 -39.14 -29.07
C GLY A 95 -24.24 -38.33 -30.33
N ALA A 96 -23.92 -37.05 -30.17
CA ALA A 96 -23.56 -36.15 -31.26
C ALA A 96 -22.60 -35.05 -30.79
N VAL A 97 -21.83 -34.50 -31.75
CA VAL A 97 -20.94 -33.36 -31.54
C VAL A 97 -21.72 -32.16 -31.01
N ASN A 98 -21.18 -31.46 -30.02
CA ASN A 98 -21.84 -30.31 -29.41
C ASN A 98 -20.86 -29.19 -29.03
N THR A 99 -21.39 -28.00 -28.76
CA THR A 99 -20.64 -26.87 -28.21
C THR A 99 -21.03 -26.66 -26.75
N PHE A 100 -20.03 -26.53 -25.89
CA PHE A 100 -20.24 -26.29 -24.46
C PHE A 100 -19.69 -24.93 -24.06
N ASN A 101 -20.36 -24.29 -23.12
CA ASN A 101 -19.82 -23.14 -22.39
C ASN A 101 -19.52 -23.61 -20.97
N ILE A 102 -18.28 -23.44 -20.54
CA ILE A 102 -17.84 -23.73 -19.19
C ILE A 102 -17.55 -22.40 -18.51
N GLU A 103 -18.14 -22.20 -17.34
CA GLU A 103 -17.86 -21.08 -16.47
C GLU A 103 -17.33 -21.64 -15.15
N TYR A 104 -16.20 -21.12 -14.70
CA TYR A 104 -15.61 -21.48 -13.41
C TYR A 104 -15.34 -20.23 -12.60
N GLU A 105 -15.88 -20.24 -11.39
CA GLU A 105 -15.68 -19.23 -10.36
C GLU A 105 -14.67 -19.78 -9.35
N VAL A 106 -13.76 -18.91 -8.93
CA VAL A 106 -12.67 -19.23 -8.03
C VAL A 106 -12.62 -18.17 -6.94
N ASP A 107 -12.76 -18.61 -5.70
CA ASP A 107 -12.68 -17.74 -4.53
C ASP A 107 -11.40 -18.01 -3.76
N LEU A 108 -10.58 -16.98 -3.58
CA LEU A 108 -9.49 -16.98 -2.63
C LEU A 108 -9.97 -16.28 -1.36
N THR A 109 -10.16 -17.05 -0.29
CA THR A 109 -10.56 -16.52 1.01
C THR A 109 -9.41 -16.56 1.99
N VAL A 110 -9.24 -15.49 2.76
CA VAL A 110 -8.33 -15.39 3.89
C VAL A 110 -9.10 -15.04 5.14
N ASP A 111 -8.95 -15.88 6.16
CA ASP A 111 -9.44 -15.64 7.50
C ASP A 111 -8.47 -14.73 8.25
N LEU A 112 -9.00 -13.63 8.77
CA LEU A 112 -8.25 -12.66 9.56
C LEU A 112 -8.30 -13.02 11.06
N PRO A 113 -7.30 -12.62 11.87
CA PRO A 113 -7.26 -12.94 13.30
C PRO A 113 -8.46 -12.46 14.13
N ASN A 114 -9.24 -11.49 13.62
CA ASN A 114 -10.46 -10.97 14.25
C ASN A 114 -11.74 -11.71 13.81
N ALA A 115 -11.60 -12.90 13.22
CA ALA A 115 -12.68 -13.69 12.63
C ALA A 115 -13.43 -13.02 11.45
N ALA A 116 -12.91 -11.93 10.91
CA ALA A 116 -13.36 -11.40 9.63
C ALA A 116 -12.71 -12.19 8.48
N THR A 117 -13.32 -12.11 7.30
CA THR A 117 -12.78 -12.74 6.08
C THR A 117 -12.54 -11.70 5.01
N ALA A 118 -11.46 -11.88 4.25
CA ALA A 118 -11.21 -11.17 3.01
C ALA A 118 -11.31 -12.17 1.87
N THR A 119 -12.11 -11.86 0.85
CA THR A 119 -12.31 -12.74 -0.29
C THR A 119 -12.00 -12.01 -1.58
N ALA A 120 -11.22 -12.65 -2.45
CA ALA A 120 -11.00 -12.24 -3.82
C ALA A 120 -11.62 -13.29 -4.74
N ASN A 121 -12.52 -12.87 -5.63
CA ASN A 121 -13.20 -13.76 -6.57
C ASN A 121 -12.65 -13.55 -7.98
N GLY A 122 -12.48 -14.65 -8.71
CA GLY A 122 -12.13 -14.67 -10.11
C GLY A 122 -13.13 -15.52 -10.88
N MET A 123 -13.43 -15.14 -12.11
CA MET A 123 -14.26 -15.93 -13.02
C MET A 123 -13.52 -16.11 -14.33
N VAL A 124 -13.57 -17.32 -14.85
CA VAL A 124 -13.12 -17.59 -16.21
C VAL A 124 -14.23 -18.33 -16.94
N ALA A 125 -14.45 -17.92 -18.18
CA ALA A 125 -15.43 -18.51 -19.06
C ALA A 125 -14.74 -18.97 -20.34
N GLU A 126 -15.06 -20.18 -20.77
CA GLU A 126 -14.51 -20.79 -21.98
C GLU A 126 -15.64 -21.43 -22.80
N THR A 127 -15.57 -21.24 -24.12
CA THR A 127 -16.42 -21.97 -25.06
C THR A 127 -15.59 -23.06 -25.70
N LEU A 128 -16.08 -24.29 -25.62
CA LEU A 128 -15.50 -25.48 -26.22
C LEU A 128 -16.33 -25.86 -27.45
N PRO A 129 -15.91 -25.44 -28.66
CA PRO A 129 -16.64 -25.76 -29.86
C PRO A 129 -16.36 -27.20 -30.31
N ASN A 130 -17.37 -27.83 -30.89
CA ASN A 130 -17.24 -29.12 -31.58
C ASN A 130 -16.65 -30.25 -30.72
N VAL A 131 -17.04 -30.34 -29.44
CA VAL A 131 -16.68 -31.47 -28.59
C VAL A 131 -17.30 -32.74 -29.20
N PRO A 132 -16.50 -33.78 -29.52
CA PRO A 132 -16.99 -35.02 -30.13
C PRO A 132 -18.05 -35.73 -29.28
N ALA A 133 -18.67 -36.77 -29.82
CA ALA A 133 -19.62 -37.58 -29.07
C ALA A 133 -18.87 -38.68 -28.32
N PHE A 134 -19.34 -39.02 -27.11
CA PHE A 134 -18.76 -40.09 -26.29
C PHE A 134 -18.56 -41.38 -27.10
N ASP A 135 -17.34 -41.87 -27.12
CA ASP A 135 -16.93 -43.03 -27.93
C ASP A 135 -17.05 -44.37 -27.20
N GLY A 136 -17.46 -44.33 -25.93
CA GLY A 136 -17.55 -45.50 -25.05
C GLY A 136 -16.41 -45.61 -24.03
N THR A 137 -15.40 -44.74 -24.10
CA THR A 137 -14.26 -44.71 -23.16
C THR A 137 -14.20 -43.36 -22.45
N LEU A 138 -14.06 -43.37 -21.11
CA LEU A 138 -13.85 -42.12 -20.37
C LEU A 138 -12.37 -41.73 -20.44
N ASP A 139 -12.02 -40.82 -21.33
CA ASP A 139 -10.64 -40.31 -21.49
C ASP A 139 -10.51 -38.78 -21.47
N TYR A 140 -11.64 -38.06 -21.44
CA TYR A 140 -11.68 -36.58 -21.49
C TYR A 140 -11.04 -35.99 -22.77
N GLY A 141 -10.87 -36.81 -23.81
CA GLY A 141 -10.52 -36.40 -25.17
C GLY A 141 -11.72 -35.96 -25.99
N GLY A 142 -12.92 -36.30 -25.51
CA GLY A 142 -14.23 -36.00 -26.08
C GLY A 142 -14.76 -37.06 -27.02
#